data_AF-A0A935J6R7-F1
#
_entry.id   AF-A0A935J6R7-F1
#
_cell.length_a   1.000
_cell.length_b   1.000
_cell.length_c   1.000
_cell.angle_alpha   90.00
_cell.angle_beta   90.00
_cell.angle_gamma   90.00
#
_symmetry.space_group_name_H-M   'P 1'
#
loop_
_entity.id
_entity.type
_entity.pdbx_description
1 polymer ?
#
loop_
_entity_poly.entity_id
_entity_poly.type
_entity_poly.pdbx_seq_one_letter_code
_entity_poly.pdbx_strand_id
1 'polypeptide(L)'
;MSFIIKCLDCGHNAPYYPTSTICPKCNSQWREAEYDYELIGKSLPAKLAGRPFDLWRYRELLPVRNPNVSLSLGEGGTPLIRAVNLGMMLGCPNIYIKDERQGPTSSFKDRQASVTIAALKEAGITEMVAASTGNVAISYSAYASRAGMKLWAFVTSLVPATKMREIALYGSQVIKITGSYDQCKQVASEFARQRHLYQDMGARTITSIEAMKTIAFEIAEQLTAIQGTDGAAPWRTPDWYVQAISGGMGPLGVYKGFREMKDMGWVNRIPAFAPIQAEGCAPMVDSWKKGLEKAEPVTSPKTRIETPSRGDPGSRLRIPACVCQRHEWSI
;
A
#
# COMPACT_ATOMS: atom_id res chain seq x y z
N MET A 1 -17.93 10.73 -9.26
CA MET A 1 -16.82 11.31 -8.47
C MET A 1 -15.74 11.74 -9.44
N SER A 2 -15.36 13.02 -9.43
CA SER A 2 -14.24 13.52 -10.22
C SER A 2 -12.99 13.55 -9.35
N PHE A 3 -12.03 12.69 -9.66
CA PHE A 3 -10.67 12.79 -9.16
C PHE A 3 -9.76 13.03 -10.36
N ILE A 4 -8.61 13.65 -10.12
CA ILE A 4 -7.58 13.89 -11.13
C ILE A 4 -6.30 13.17 -10.73
N ILE A 5 -5.45 12.87 -11.71
CA ILE A 5 -4.11 12.36 -11.45
C ILE A 5 -3.12 13.50 -11.58
N LYS A 6 -2.38 13.76 -10.51
CA LYS A 6 -1.32 14.76 -10.47
C LYS A 6 0.05 14.11 -10.50
N CYS A 7 0.93 14.65 -11.33
CA CYS A 7 2.33 14.26 -11.32
C CYS A 7 3.08 14.89 -10.15
N LEU A 8 3.78 14.06 -9.37
CA LEU A 8 4.55 14.51 -8.20
C LEU A 8 5.82 15.30 -8.57
N ASP A 9 6.35 15.11 -9.79
CA ASP A 9 7.57 15.79 -10.24
C ASP A 9 7.30 17.13 -10.96
N CYS A 10 6.21 17.24 -11.74
CA CYS A 10 5.94 18.45 -12.55
C CYS A 10 4.58 19.11 -12.30
N GLY A 11 3.74 18.56 -11.42
CA GLY A 11 2.42 19.09 -11.07
C GLY A 11 1.36 19.00 -12.18
N HIS A 12 1.65 18.33 -13.31
CA HIS A 12 0.68 18.18 -14.40
C HIS A 12 -0.51 17.31 -13.99
N ASN A 13 -1.71 17.79 -14.31
CA ASN A 13 -2.98 17.11 -14.03
C ASN A 13 -3.50 16.40 -15.28
N ALA A 14 -3.96 15.16 -15.12
CA ALA A 14 -4.52 14.35 -16.19
C ALA A 14 -5.71 13.50 -15.68
N PRO A 15 -6.63 13.09 -16.57
CA PRO A 15 -7.62 12.06 -16.24
C PRO A 15 -6.93 10.72 -15.89
N TYR A 16 -7.57 9.94 -15.03
CA TYR A 16 -7.10 8.61 -14.68
C TYR A 16 -7.43 7.59 -15.75
N TYR A 17 -6.39 6.89 -16.22
CA TYR A 17 -6.47 5.68 -17.02
C TYR A 17 -5.47 4.67 -16.43
N PRO A 18 -5.89 3.44 -16.07
CA PRO A 18 -4.97 2.44 -15.52
C PRO A 18 -3.76 2.15 -16.42
N THR A 19 -3.95 2.19 -17.74
CA THR A 19 -2.90 1.95 -18.74
C THR A 19 -1.91 3.10 -18.88
N SER A 20 -2.27 4.31 -18.43
CA SER A 20 -1.34 5.44 -18.39
C SER A 20 -0.43 5.26 -17.17
N THR A 21 0.81 4.83 -17.37
CA THR A 21 1.79 4.58 -16.29
C THR A 21 2.80 5.71 -16.09
N ILE A 22 2.84 6.68 -17.01
CA ILE A 22 3.75 7.84 -16.99
C ILE A 22 2.99 9.16 -17.12
N CYS A 23 3.61 10.24 -16.66
CA CYS A 23 3.14 11.60 -16.90
C CYS A 23 3.38 11.95 -18.38
N PRO A 24 2.35 12.42 -19.13
CA PRO A 24 2.51 12.79 -20.54
C PRO A 24 3.41 14.02 -20.76
N LYS A 25 3.69 14.82 -19.71
CA LYS A 25 4.50 16.04 -19.80
C LYS A 25 5.98 15.81 -19.50
N CYS A 26 6.32 15.00 -18.49
CA CYS A 26 7.70 14.83 -18.02
C CYS A 26 8.18 13.37 -17.94
N ASN A 27 7.36 12.41 -18.39
CA ASN A 27 7.63 10.96 -18.34
C ASN A 27 7.86 10.39 -16.93
N SER A 28 7.56 11.14 -15.87
CA SER A 28 7.62 10.63 -14.51
C SER A 28 6.59 9.53 -14.27
N GLN A 29 6.99 8.47 -13.56
CA GLN A 29 6.10 7.41 -13.10
C GLN A 29 5.45 7.72 -11.74
N TRP A 30 5.84 8.82 -11.09
CA TRP A 30 5.37 9.20 -9.77
C TRP A 30 4.18 10.15 -9.87
N ARG A 31 3.00 9.60 -9.59
CA ARG A 31 1.72 10.28 -9.73
C ARG A 31 0.80 9.83 -8.59
N GLU A 32 -0.13 10.69 -8.20
CA GLU A 32 -1.13 10.39 -7.18
C GLU A 32 -2.53 10.84 -7.61
N ALA A 33 -3.57 10.27 -7.01
CA ALA A 33 -4.91 10.81 -7.17
C ALA A 33 -5.11 12.00 -6.21
N GLU A 34 -5.72 13.06 -6.73
CA GLU A 34 -6.22 14.18 -5.96
C GLU A 34 -7.74 14.27 -6.10
N TYR A 35 -8.38 14.66 -5.00
CA TYR A 35 -9.82 14.70 -4.83
C TYR A 35 -10.24 16.10 -4.39
N ASP A 36 -11.54 16.41 -4.50
CA ASP A 36 -12.10 17.61 -3.91
C ASP A 36 -12.24 17.43 -2.39
N TYR A 37 -11.15 17.70 -1.66
CA TYR A 37 -11.08 17.51 -0.21
C TYR A 37 -12.04 18.42 0.54
N GLU A 38 -12.36 19.62 0.02
CA GLU A 38 -13.30 20.53 0.67
C GLU A 38 -14.73 19.96 0.63
N LEU A 39 -15.16 19.49 -0.54
CA LEU A 39 -16.49 18.89 -0.72
C LEU A 39 -16.61 17.55 0.02
N ILE A 40 -15.60 16.70 -0.10
CA ILE A 40 -15.59 15.38 0.56
C ILE A 40 -15.53 15.54 2.07
N GLY A 41 -14.71 16.46 2.57
CA GLY A 41 -14.54 16.73 4.00
C GLY A 41 -15.86 17.04 4.70
N LYS A 42 -16.72 17.84 4.06
CA LYS A 42 -18.05 18.21 4.57
C LYS A 42 -19.09 17.09 4.43
N SER A 43 -19.03 16.31 3.36
CA SER A 43 -20.15 15.43 2.96
C SER A 43 -19.97 13.94 3.26
N LEU A 44 -18.73 13.44 3.36
CA LEU A 44 -18.47 12.01 3.54
C LEU A 44 -18.76 11.52 4.97
N PRO A 45 -18.36 12.21 6.07
CA PRO A 45 -18.54 11.68 7.43
C PRO A 45 -19.97 11.23 7.74
N ALA A 46 -20.97 12.04 7.36
CA ALA A 46 -22.39 11.71 7.55
C ALA A 46 -22.82 10.44 6.78
N LYS A 47 -22.19 10.14 5.64
CA LYS A 47 -22.48 8.95 4.82
C LYS A 47 -21.80 7.69 5.35
N LEU A 48 -20.78 7.82 6.20
CA LEU A 48 -20.02 6.68 6.71
C LEU A 48 -20.85 5.87 7.73
N ALA A 49 -21.64 6.53 8.58
CA ALA A 49 -22.39 5.87 9.66
C ALA A 49 -23.25 4.68 9.20
N GLY A 50 -23.87 4.76 8.01
CA GLY A 50 -24.72 3.69 7.46
C GLY A 50 -24.00 2.64 6.61
N ARG A 51 -22.68 2.71 6.47
CA ARG A 51 -21.90 1.77 5.63
C ARG A 51 -21.33 0.64 6.47
N PRO A 52 -21.15 -0.56 5.89
CA PRO A 52 -20.27 -1.58 6.47
C PRO A 52 -18.87 -1.02 6.77
N PHE A 53 -18.22 -1.60 7.76
CA PHE A 53 -16.84 -1.25 8.12
C PHE A 53 -15.87 -2.12 7.33
N ASP A 54 -15.68 -1.78 6.05
CA ASP A 54 -14.79 -2.45 5.10
C ASP A 54 -13.92 -1.43 4.34
N LEU A 55 -13.07 -1.89 3.42
CA LEU A 55 -12.24 -0.99 2.60
C LEU A 55 -13.09 -0.01 1.75
N TRP A 56 -14.21 -0.47 1.23
CA TRP A 56 -15.08 0.26 0.29
C TRP A 56 -15.98 1.30 0.97
N ARG A 57 -15.98 1.31 2.31
CA ARG A 57 -16.48 2.40 3.15
C ARG A 57 -16.02 3.77 2.67
N TYR A 58 -14.80 3.87 2.15
CA TYR A 58 -14.16 5.13 1.72
C TYR A 58 -14.10 5.32 0.20
N ARG A 59 -15.01 4.70 -0.57
CA ARG A 59 -14.99 4.68 -2.04
C ARG A 59 -14.86 6.06 -2.73
N GLU A 60 -15.35 7.14 -2.11
CA GLU A 60 -15.19 8.53 -2.57
C GLU A 60 -13.73 8.95 -2.74
N LEU A 61 -12.85 8.35 -1.94
CA LEU A 61 -11.43 8.61 -1.88
C LEU A 61 -10.63 7.49 -2.55
N LEU A 62 -11.26 6.67 -3.42
CA LEU A 62 -10.58 5.62 -4.17
C LEU A 62 -10.71 5.90 -5.68
N PRO A 63 -9.68 5.58 -6.49
CA PRO A 63 -9.67 5.88 -7.92
C PRO A 63 -10.46 4.84 -8.73
N VAL A 64 -11.71 4.57 -8.33
CA VAL A 64 -12.65 3.63 -8.98
C VAL A 64 -13.99 4.34 -9.09
N ARG A 65 -14.52 4.54 -10.31
CA ARG A 65 -15.72 5.38 -10.50
C ARG A 65 -16.99 4.65 -10.07
N ASN A 66 -17.09 3.37 -10.40
CA ASN A 66 -18.23 2.50 -10.12
C ASN A 66 -17.74 1.20 -9.46
N PRO A 67 -17.45 1.23 -8.14
CA PRO A 67 -16.94 0.06 -7.45
C PRO A 67 -17.96 -1.08 -7.50
N ASN A 68 -17.54 -2.24 -7.99
CA ASN A 68 -18.35 -3.44 -8.03
C ASN A 68 -18.15 -4.26 -6.74
N VAL A 69 -19.12 -4.18 -5.83
CA VAL A 69 -19.09 -4.87 -4.53
C VAL A 69 -18.94 -6.40 -4.65
N SER A 70 -19.43 -7.01 -5.73
CA SER A 70 -19.30 -8.46 -5.93
C SER A 70 -17.86 -8.95 -6.08
N LEU A 71 -16.92 -8.04 -6.41
CA LEU A 71 -15.49 -8.34 -6.51
C LEU A 71 -14.76 -8.32 -5.16
N SER A 72 -15.41 -7.81 -4.11
CA SER A 72 -14.86 -7.82 -2.76
C SER A 72 -14.71 -9.25 -2.24
N LEU A 73 -13.66 -9.49 -1.45
CA LEU A 73 -13.46 -10.71 -0.68
C LEU A 73 -13.61 -10.47 0.83
N GLY A 74 -14.00 -9.25 1.23
CA GLY A 74 -14.14 -8.86 2.64
C GLY A 74 -12.91 -8.14 3.21
N GLU A 75 -12.10 -7.51 2.36
CA GLU A 75 -10.95 -6.73 2.80
C GLU A 75 -11.30 -5.41 3.49
N GLY A 76 -10.38 -4.97 4.35
CA GLY A 76 -10.57 -3.82 5.22
C GLY A 76 -11.30 -4.19 6.50
N GLY A 77 -11.61 -3.18 7.30
CA GLY A 77 -12.29 -3.38 8.58
C GLY A 77 -11.49 -4.18 9.60
N THR A 78 -10.18 -4.28 9.43
CA THR A 78 -9.32 -5.14 10.26
C THR A 78 -9.31 -4.66 11.70
N PRO A 79 -9.14 -5.55 12.69
CA PRO A 79 -9.25 -5.15 14.09
C PRO A 79 -8.08 -4.26 14.51
N LEU A 80 -8.38 -3.30 15.39
CA LEU A 80 -7.40 -2.49 16.10
C LEU A 80 -7.31 -2.99 17.55
N ILE A 81 -6.37 -3.88 17.81
CA ILE A 81 -6.27 -4.64 19.05
C ILE A 81 -5.41 -3.87 20.06
N ARG A 82 -5.94 -3.57 21.24
CA ARG A 82 -5.15 -2.97 22.32
C ARG A 82 -4.19 -4.01 22.91
N ALA A 83 -2.88 -3.74 22.85
CA ALA A 83 -1.85 -4.63 23.37
C ALA A 83 -1.61 -4.35 24.86
N VAL A 84 -2.56 -4.74 25.72
CA VAL A 84 -2.57 -4.39 27.15
C VAL A 84 -1.30 -4.81 27.88
N ASN A 85 -0.88 -6.07 27.76
CA ASN A 85 0.30 -6.59 28.46
C ASN A 85 1.61 -5.96 27.97
N LEU A 86 1.74 -5.76 26.66
CA LEU A 86 2.88 -5.08 26.08
C LEU A 86 2.94 -3.61 26.55
N GLY A 87 1.79 -2.96 26.61
CA GLY A 87 1.67 -1.61 27.12
C GLY A 87 2.09 -1.48 28.59
N MET A 88 1.68 -2.43 29.44
CA MET A 88 2.14 -2.47 30.85
C MET A 88 3.66 -2.68 30.94
N MET A 89 4.21 -3.62 30.17
CA MET A 89 5.65 -3.94 30.19
C MET A 89 6.52 -2.75 29.76
N LEU A 90 6.05 -1.93 28.81
CA LEU A 90 6.79 -0.78 28.28
C LEU A 90 6.43 0.56 28.94
N GLY A 91 5.50 0.57 29.90
CA GLY A 91 4.98 1.82 30.48
C GLY A 91 4.16 2.68 29.50
N CYS A 92 3.67 2.07 28.42
CA CYS A 92 2.95 2.74 27.33
C CYS A 92 1.51 2.20 27.24
N PRO A 93 0.51 2.81 27.90
CA PRO A 93 -0.82 2.22 28.06
C PRO A 93 -1.66 2.14 26.76
N ASN A 94 -1.22 2.83 25.71
CA ASN A 94 -1.96 3.04 24.46
C ASN A 94 -1.22 2.45 23.24
N ILE A 95 -0.79 1.20 23.35
CA ILE A 95 -0.27 0.44 22.20
C ILE A 95 -1.42 -0.31 21.52
N TYR A 96 -1.55 -0.10 20.22
CA TYR A 96 -2.56 -0.76 19.38
C TYR A 96 -1.91 -1.48 18.21
N ILE A 97 -2.43 -2.66 17.88
CA ILE A 97 -2.01 -3.50 16.76
C ILE A 97 -3.13 -3.49 15.73
N LYS A 98 -2.87 -2.88 14.57
CA LYS A 98 -3.75 -2.97 13.41
C LYS A 98 -3.49 -4.30 12.70
N ASP A 99 -4.30 -5.32 12.99
CA ASP A 99 -4.01 -6.70 12.55
C ASP A 99 -4.53 -6.99 11.13
N GLU A 100 -3.71 -6.60 10.15
CA GLU A 100 -3.97 -6.83 8.72
C GLU A 100 -3.81 -8.30 8.27
N ARG A 101 -3.51 -9.23 9.19
CA ARG A 101 -3.46 -10.66 8.87
C ARG A 101 -4.83 -11.31 8.82
N GLN A 102 -5.88 -10.60 9.23
CA GLN A 102 -7.25 -11.13 9.20
C GLN A 102 -7.97 -10.88 7.86
N GLY A 103 -7.25 -10.40 6.86
CA GLY A 103 -7.75 -10.28 5.49
C GLY A 103 -7.85 -11.63 4.76
N PRO A 104 -8.51 -11.67 3.59
CA PRO A 104 -8.76 -12.88 2.81
C PRO A 104 -7.53 -13.74 2.48
N THR A 105 -6.38 -13.12 2.23
CA THR A 105 -5.10 -13.82 1.99
C THR A 105 -4.09 -13.63 3.13
N SER A 106 -4.60 -13.27 4.31
CA SER A 106 -3.80 -13.02 5.51
C SER A 106 -2.72 -11.94 5.34
N SER A 107 -2.98 -10.94 4.49
CA SER A 107 -2.04 -9.86 4.25
C SER A 107 -2.72 -8.54 3.92
N PHE A 108 -2.14 -7.43 4.41
CA PHE A 108 -2.54 -6.07 4.02
C PHE A 108 -2.49 -5.82 2.48
N LYS A 109 -1.85 -6.73 1.73
CA LYS A 109 -1.82 -6.72 0.26
C LYS A 109 -3.18 -6.97 -0.39
N ASP A 110 -4.15 -7.50 0.36
CA ASP A 110 -5.54 -7.62 -0.06
C ASP A 110 -6.14 -6.26 -0.44
N ARG A 111 -5.79 -5.20 0.30
CA ARG A 111 -6.22 -3.83 -0.01
C ARG A 111 -5.74 -3.39 -1.39
N GLN A 112 -4.44 -3.54 -1.65
CA GLN A 112 -3.81 -3.19 -2.93
C GLN A 112 -4.46 -3.98 -4.08
N ALA A 113 -4.66 -5.28 -3.89
CA ALA A 113 -5.25 -6.15 -4.89
C ALA A 113 -6.69 -5.72 -5.19
N SER A 114 -7.52 -5.54 -4.17
CA SER A 114 -8.92 -5.15 -4.32
C SER A 114 -9.12 -3.89 -5.18
N VAL A 115 -8.49 -2.78 -4.80
CA VAL A 115 -8.67 -1.50 -5.51
C VAL A 115 -8.08 -1.55 -6.91
N THR A 116 -6.92 -2.18 -7.08
CA THR A 116 -6.28 -2.28 -8.40
C THR A 116 -7.10 -3.15 -9.35
N ILE A 117 -7.52 -4.34 -8.92
CA ILE A 117 -8.32 -5.26 -9.74
C ILE A 117 -9.67 -4.63 -10.11
N ALA A 118 -10.33 -3.93 -9.17
CA ALA A 118 -11.55 -3.21 -9.46
C ALA A 118 -11.36 -2.11 -10.52
N ALA A 119 -10.29 -1.32 -10.42
CA ALA A 119 -9.96 -0.29 -11.41
C ALA A 119 -9.65 -0.90 -12.79
N LEU A 120 -8.91 -2.01 -12.84
CA LEU A 120 -8.62 -2.73 -14.08
C LEU A 120 -9.89 -3.30 -14.72
N LYS A 121 -10.78 -3.90 -13.91
CA LYS A 121 -12.04 -4.45 -14.39
C LYS A 121 -12.96 -3.35 -14.95
N GLU A 122 -13.05 -2.20 -14.28
CA GLU A 122 -13.78 -1.02 -14.78
C GLU A 122 -13.24 -0.54 -16.13
N ALA A 123 -11.91 -0.61 -16.34
CA ALA A 123 -11.27 -0.27 -17.60
C ALA A 123 -11.33 -1.37 -18.68
N GLY A 124 -12.03 -2.48 -18.43
CA GLY A 124 -12.15 -3.58 -19.39
C GLY A 124 -10.89 -4.44 -19.54
N ILE A 125 -9.93 -4.31 -18.63
CA ILE A 125 -8.70 -5.12 -18.64
C ILE A 125 -9.00 -6.51 -18.08
N THR A 126 -8.64 -7.54 -18.85
CA THR A 126 -8.93 -8.94 -18.55
C THR A 126 -7.68 -9.78 -18.29
N GLU A 127 -6.49 -9.19 -18.42
CA GLU A 127 -5.21 -9.88 -18.25
C GLU A 127 -4.14 -8.92 -17.72
N MET A 128 -3.35 -9.37 -16.73
CA MET A 128 -2.30 -8.57 -16.10
C MET A 128 -1.04 -9.38 -15.75
N VAL A 129 0.06 -8.66 -15.54
CA VAL A 129 1.36 -9.19 -15.16
C VAL A 129 1.77 -8.60 -13.82
N ALA A 130 2.27 -9.45 -12.90
CA ALA A 130 2.85 -9.01 -11.63
C ALA A 130 4.17 -9.74 -11.36
N ALA A 131 5.19 -9.00 -10.94
CA ALA A 131 6.49 -9.55 -10.52
C ALA A 131 6.67 -9.37 -9.00
N SER A 132 6.55 -10.45 -8.23
CA SER A 132 6.58 -10.35 -6.76
C SER A 132 7.08 -11.60 -6.05
N THR A 133 7.54 -11.42 -4.82
CA THR A 133 8.18 -12.43 -3.95
C THR A 133 7.22 -13.09 -2.95
N GLY A 134 5.90 -13.02 -3.16
CA GLY A 134 4.92 -13.74 -2.33
C GLY A 134 3.58 -13.02 -2.20
N ASN A 135 3.36 -12.29 -1.10
CA ASN A 135 2.04 -11.82 -0.68
C ASN A 135 1.31 -10.99 -1.75
N VAL A 136 2.01 -10.11 -2.48
CA VAL A 136 1.37 -9.34 -3.55
C VAL A 136 0.87 -10.25 -4.67
N ALA A 137 1.64 -11.28 -5.04
CA ALA A 137 1.19 -12.23 -6.06
C ALA A 137 0.01 -13.06 -5.57
N ILE A 138 0.03 -13.53 -4.32
CA ILE A 138 -1.07 -14.28 -3.70
C ILE A 138 -2.36 -13.44 -3.66
N SER A 139 -2.29 -12.21 -3.14
CA SER A 139 -3.45 -11.32 -3.11
C SER A 139 -3.94 -11.01 -4.53
N TYR A 140 -3.07 -10.62 -5.46
CA TYR A 140 -3.51 -10.41 -6.84
C TYR A 140 -4.14 -11.66 -7.46
N SER A 141 -3.62 -12.86 -7.18
CA SER A 141 -4.19 -14.11 -7.65
C SER A 141 -5.62 -14.32 -7.15
N ALA A 142 -5.87 -14.14 -5.85
CA ALA A 142 -7.19 -14.30 -5.27
C ALA A 142 -8.22 -13.34 -5.89
N TYR A 143 -7.88 -12.06 -5.99
CA TYR A 143 -8.79 -11.04 -6.52
C TYR A 143 -8.93 -11.11 -8.05
N ALA A 144 -7.86 -11.43 -8.79
CA ALA A 144 -7.94 -11.64 -10.24
C ALA A 144 -8.85 -12.83 -10.56
N SER A 145 -8.72 -13.94 -9.83
CA SER A 145 -9.61 -15.09 -9.95
C SER A 145 -11.07 -14.72 -9.70
N ARG A 146 -11.34 -13.97 -8.63
CA ARG A 146 -12.69 -13.45 -8.30
C ARG A 146 -13.26 -12.57 -9.41
N ALA A 147 -12.44 -11.78 -10.08
CA ALA A 147 -12.84 -10.88 -11.17
C ALA A 147 -12.88 -11.54 -12.56
N GLY A 148 -12.52 -12.82 -12.68
CA GLY A 148 -12.36 -13.50 -13.97
C GLY A 148 -11.25 -12.89 -14.83
N MET A 149 -10.19 -12.37 -14.19
CA MET A 149 -9.02 -11.80 -14.84
C MET A 149 -7.85 -12.76 -14.77
N LYS A 150 -7.13 -12.89 -15.88
CA LYS A 150 -5.94 -13.73 -15.96
C LYS A 150 -4.72 -13.01 -15.40
N LEU A 151 -3.98 -13.68 -14.52
CA LEU A 151 -2.76 -13.14 -13.92
C LEU A 151 -1.55 -13.99 -14.33
N TRP A 152 -0.52 -13.32 -14.83
CA TRP A 152 0.83 -13.87 -15.01
C TRP A 152 1.71 -13.43 -13.84
N ALA A 153 1.96 -14.36 -12.91
CA ALA A 153 2.75 -14.13 -11.72
C ALA A 153 4.20 -14.57 -11.97
N PHE A 154 5.09 -13.60 -12.15
CA PHE A 154 6.53 -13.84 -12.24
C PHE A 154 7.14 -13.90 -10.84
N VAL A 155 7.77 -15.02 -10.53
CA VAL A 155 8.37 -15.32 -9.22
C VAL A 155 9.80 -15.80 -9.39
N THR A 156 10.70 -15.42 -8.48
CA THR A 156 12.09 -15.92 -8.49
C THR A 156 12.14 -17.37 -8.00
N SER A 157 13.13 -18.13 -8.43
CA SER A 157 13.35 -19.52 -8.00
C SER A 157 13.54 -19.70 -6.48
N LEU A 158 13.91 -18.63 -5.78
CA LEU A 158 14.07 -18.56 -4.32
C LEU A 158 12.75 -18.48 -3.54
N VAL A 159 11.62 -18.20 -4.21
CA VAL A 159 10.31 -18.18 -3.53
C VAL A 159 9.98 -19.60 -3.06
N PRO A 160 9.58 -19.79 -1.79
CA PRO A 160 9.19 -21.11 -1.29
C PRO A 160 8.09 -21.76 -2.15
N ALA A 161 8.20 -23.06 -2.36
CA ALA A 161 7.24 -23.82 -3.18
C ALA A 161 5.80 -23.72 -2.66
N THR A 162 5.62 -23.56 -1.35
CA THR A 162 4.32 -23.35 -0.70
C THR A 162 3.64 -22.08 -1.19
N LYS A 163 4.36 -20.95 -1.28
CA LYS A 163 3.82 -19.68 -1.80
C LYS A 163 3.51 -19.76 -3.29
N MET A 164 4.35 -20.44 -4.07
CA MET A 164 4.08 -20.66 -5.50
C MET A 164 2.82 -21.51 -5.71
N ARG A 165 2.60 -22.53 -4.88
CA ARG A 165 1.39 -23.35 -4.90
C ARG A 165 0.16 -22.52 -4.58
N GLU A 166 0.22 -21.63 -3.59
CA GLU A 166 -0.89 -20.77 -3.21
C GLU A 166 -1.33 -19.84 -4.36
N ILE A 167 -0.37 -19.24 -5.07
CA ILE A 167 -0.63 -18.45 -6.29
C ILE A 167 -1.33 -19.31 -7.35
N ALA A 168 -0.86 -20.54 -7.56
CA ALA A 168 -1.42 -21.46 -8.54
C ALA A 168 -2.83 -21.96 -8.16
N LEU A 169 -3.14 -22.12 -6.87
CA LEU A 169 -4.45 -22.59 -6.38
C LEU A 169 -5.60 -21.64 -6.81
N TYR A 170 -5.33 -20.34 -6.90
CA TYR A 170 -6.30 -19.36 -7.40
C TYR A 170 -6.41 -19.34 -8.94
N GLY A 171 -5.68 -20.18 -9.67
CA GLY A 171 -5.73 -20.27 -11.13
C GLY A 171 -4.80 -19.32 -11.89
N SER A 172 -3.88 -18.65 -11.19
CA SER A 172 -2.89 -17.77 -11.83
C SER A 172 -1.77 -18.54 -12.51
N GLN A 173 -1.23 -17.99 -13.59
CA GLN A 173 -0.11 -18.56 -14.33
C GLN A 173 1.21 -18.21 -13.64
N VAL A 174 1.83 -19.18 -12.99
CA VAL A 174 3.09 -18.99 -12.26
C VAL A 174 4.27 -19.20 -13.20
N ILE A 175 5.06 -18.15 -13.42
CA ILE A 175 6.28 -18.20 -14.22
C ILE A 175 7.48 -18.09 -13.29
N LYS A 176 8.20 -19.21 -13.13
CA LYS A 176 9.40 -19.28 -12.28
C LYS A 176 10.63 -18.83 -13.08
N ILE A 177 11.30 -17.80 -12.59
CA ILE A 177 12.54 -17.27 -13.16
C ILE A 177 13.73 -17.72 -12.31
N THR A 178 14.69 -18.41 -12.92
CA THR A 178 15.98 -18.71 -12.30
C THR A 178 16.88 -17.49 -12.44
N GLY A 179 16.90 -16.65 -11.41
CA GLY A 179 17.68 -15.41 -11.42
C GLY A 179 17.37 -14.53 -10.21
N SER A 180 18.02 -13.36 -10.17
CA SER A 180 17.77 -12.31 -9.19
C SER A 180 16.36 -11.72 -9.33
N TYR A 181 15.93 -11.00 -8.30
CA TYR A 181 14.65 -10.30 -8.32
C TYR A 181 14.57 -9.24 -9.45
N ASP A 182 15.68 -8.58 -9.76
CA ASP A 182 15.73 -7.59 -10.83
C ASP A 182 15.64 -8.23 -12.21
N GLN A 183 16.32 -9.36 -12.43
CA GLN A 183 16.16 -10.15 -13.66
C GLN A 183 14.71 -10.62 -13.83
N CYS A 184 14.06 -11.08 -12.75
CA CYS A 184 12.65 -11.47 -12.78
C CYS A 184 11.74 -10.31 -13.21
N LYS A 185 11.96 -9.10 -12.69
CA LYS A 185 11.24 -7.89 -13.13
C LYS A 185 11.50 -7.54 -14.59
N GLN A 186 12.74 -7.66 -15.07
CA GLN A 186 13.08 -7.38 -16.46
C GLN A 186 12.32 -8.32 -17.40
N VAL A 187 12.35 -9.63 -17.13
CA VAL A 187 11.62 -10.64 -17.92
C VAL A 187 10.11 -10.39 -17.88
N ALA A 188 9.54 -10.09 -16.71
CA ALA A 188 8.12 -9.76 -16.58
C ALA A 188 7.75 -8.51 -17.40
N SER A 189 8.62 -7.49 -17.40
CA SER A 189 8.39 -6.25 -18.14
C SER A 189 8.46 -6.47 -19.66
N GLU A 190 9.40 -7.27 -20.12
CA GLU A 190 9.53 -7.63 -21.53
C GLU A 190 8.32 -8.45 -22.00
N PHE A 191 7.88 -9.42 -21.20
CA PHE A 191 6.67 -10.20 -21.48
C PHE A 191 5.41 -9.32 -21.57
N ALA A 192 5.23 -8.41 -20.62
CA ALA A 192 4.12 -7.47 -20.63
C ALA A 192 4.14 -6.57 -21.88
N ARG A 193 5.33 -6.06 -22.24
CA ARG A 193 5.54 -5.21 -23.42
C ARG A 193 5.22 -5.93 -24.73
N GLN A 194 5.75 -7.14 -24.91
CA GLN A 194 5.54 -7.93 -26.14
C GLN A 194 4.07 -8.32 -26.35
N ARG A 195 3.32 -8.52 -25.26
CA ARG A 195 1.90 -8.92 -25.30
C ARG A 195 0.93 -7.77 -25.10
N HIS A 196 1.42 -6.54 -24.95
CA HIS A 196 0.61 -5.35 -24.66
C HIS A 196 -0.28 -5.51 -23.41
N LEU A 197 0.24 -6.16 -22.38
CA LEU A 197 -0.48 -6.44 -21.12
C LEU A 197 -0.22 -5.36 -20.07
N TYR A 198 -1.20 -5.15 -19.19
CA TYR A 198 -1.00 -4.32 -18.01
C TYR A 198 0.02 -4.96 -17.07
N GLN A 199 0.98 -4.16 -16.58
CA GLN A 199 1.97 -4.60 -15.59
C GLN A 199 1.81 -3.81 -14.29
N ASP A 200 1.71 -4.50 -13.16
CA ASP A 200 1.79 -3.83 -11.86
C ASP A 200 3.21 -3.27 -11.60
N MET A 201 3.27 -1.99 -11.25
CA MET A 201 4.51 -1.26 -11.01
C MET A 201 4.79 -1.01 -9.52
N GLY A 202 4.08 -1.71 -8.63
CA GLY A 202 4.23 -1.59 -7.18
C GLY A 202 3.89 -0.19 -6.68
N ALA A 203 4.81 0.47 -5.96
CA ALA A 203 4.55 1.77 -5.33
C ALA A 203 4.26 2.91 -6.33
N ARG A 204 4.50 2.68 -7.63
CA ARG A 204 4.16 3.61 -8.72
C ARG A 204 2.77 3.39 -9.29
N THR A 205 2.12 2.27 -8.94
CA THR A 205 0.72 2.02 -9.27
C THR A 205 -0.16 2.86 -8.35
N ILE A 206 -0.90 3.82 -8.89
CA ILE A 206 -1.71 4.79 -8.13
C ILE A 206 -2.68 4.06 -7.19
N THR A 207 -3.47 3.11 -7.70
CA THR A 207 -4.42 2.31 -6.91
C THR A 207 -3.77 1.58 -5.73
N SER A 208 -2.49 1.22 -5.83
CA SER A 208 -1.78 0.53 -4.74
C SER A 208 -1.55 1.45 -3.55
N ILE A 209 -1.16 2.70 -3.78
CA ILE A 209 -0.99 3.70 -2.71
C ILE A 209 -2.34 4.16 -2.18
N GLU A 210 -3.31 4.41 -3.08
CA GLU A 210 -4.67 4.80 -2.69
C GLU A 210 -5.36 3.74 -1.83
N ALA A 211 -5.11 2.45 -2.09
CA ALA A 211 -5.64 1.38 -1.24
C ALA A 211 -5.05 1.39 0.18
N MET A 212 -3.73 1.60 0.28
CA MET A 212 -3.01 1.57 1.56
C MET A 212 -3.44 2.69 2.50
N LYS A 213 -3.88 3.83 1.95
CA LYS A 213 -4.35 4.97 2.77
C LYS A 213 -5.59 4.65 3.60
N THR A 214 -6.40 3.68 3.18
CA THR A 214 -7.58 3.24 3.94
C THR A 214 -7.22 2.68 5.33
N ILE A 215 -5.99 2.19 5.52
CA ILE A 215 -5.48 1.81 6.84
C ILE A 215 -5.47 3.01 7.79
N ALA A 216 -5.07 4.19 7.31
CA ALA A 216 -5.07 5.42 8.12
C ALA A 216 -6.49 5.83 8.51
N PHE A 217 -7.43 5.77 7.57
CA PHE A 217 -8.84 6.10 7.81
C PHE A 217 -9.44 5.19 8.88
N GLU A 218 -9.22 3.87 8.75
CA GLU A 218 -9.70 2.91 9.74
C GLU A 218 -9.06 3.11 11.12
N ILE A 219 -7.75 3.38 11.17
CA ILE A 219 -7.06 3.66 12.44
C ILE A 219 -7.67 4.90 13.11
N ALA A 220 -7.87 5.98 12.37
CA ALA A 220 -8.42 7.22 12.93
C ALA A 220 -9.87 7.02 13.43
N GLU A 221 -10.72 6.38 12.62
CA GLU A 221 -12.10 6.09 13.00
C GLU A 221 -12.19 5.16 14.22
N GLN A 222 -11.40 4.08 14.25
CA GLN A 222 -11.37 3.12 15.37
C GLN A 222 -10.79 3.72 16.65
N LEU A 223 -9.72 4.51 16.57
CA LEU A 223 -9.17 5.20 17.74
C LEU A 223 -10.17 6.21 18.31
N THR A 224 -10.93 6.88 17.45
CA THR A 224 -12.00 7.78 17.87
C THR A 224 -13.09 7.02 18.61
N ALA A 225 -13.50 5.86 18.10
CA ALA A 225 -14.49 5.01 18.77
C ALA A 225 -13.99 4.51 20.14
N ILE A 226 -12.70 4.23 20.29
CA ILE A 226 -12.10 3.69 21.52
C ILE A 226 -11.78 4.78 22.56
N GLN A 227 -11.24 5.92 22.12
CA GLN A 227 -10.67 6.96 23.00
C GLN A 227 -11.38 8.33 22.91
N GLY A 228 -12.43 8.45 22.09
CA GLY A 228 -13.04 9.74 21.76
C GLY A 228 -12.16 10.59 20.84
N THR A 229 -12.62 11.80 20.54
CA THR A 229 -11.87 12.76 19.72
C THR A 229 -10.70 13.38 20.51
N ASP A 230 -9.74 13.99 19.81
CA ASP A 230 -8.59 14.70 20.41
C ASP A 230 -8.71 16.24 20.34
N GLY A 231 -9.96 16.74 20.33
CA GLY A 231 -10.26 18.17 20.26
C GLY A 231 -11.43 18.45 19.32
N ALA A 232 -11.28 19.48 18.49
CA ALA A 232 -12.33 19.94 17.55
C ALA A 232 -12.49 19.06 16.30
N ALA A 233 -11.53 18.19 16.00
CA ALA A 233 -11.59 17.31 14.83
C ALA A 233 -12.53 16.12 15.09
N PRO A 234 -13.28 15.66 14.07
CA PRO A 234 -14.21 14.54 14.22
C PRO A 234 -13.49 13.23 14.48
N TRP A 235 -12.22 13.06 14.06
CA TRP A 235 -11.43 11.85 14.30
C TRP A 235 -10.10 12.12 15.01
N ARG A 236 -9.65 11.12 15.77
CA ARG A 236 -8.41 11.10 16.53
C ARG A 236 -7.25 10.55 15.70
N THR A 237 -6.09 11.19 15.81
CA THR A 237 -4.82 10.71 15.24
C THR A 237 -3.96 10.05 16.31
N PRO A 238 -3.29 8.91 16.03
CA PRO A 238 -2.29 8.37 16.95
C PRO A 238 -1.08 9.30 17.04
N ASP A 239 -0.26 9.17 18.08
CA ASP A 239 1.01 9.92 18.14
C ASP A 239 2.07 9.31 17.21
N TRP A 240 2.09 7.98 17.11
CA TRP A 240 3.04 7.23 16.31
C TRP A 240 2.36 6.15 15.46
N TYR A 241 2.85 5.98 14.23
CA TYR A 241 2.56 4.84 13.36
C TYR A 241 3.84 4.04 13.10
N VAL A 242 3.87 2.79 13.55
CA VAL A 242 5.05 1.91 13.42
C VAL A 242 4.72 0.80 12.41
N GLN A 243 5.58 0.61 11.41
CA GLN A 243 5.40 -0.47 10.43
C GLN A 243 6.74 -1.05 9.96
N ALA A 244 6.83 -2.38 9.94
CA ALA A 244 7.95 -3.07 9.30
C ALA A 244 7.90 -2.91 7.78
N ILE A 245 9.02 -2.52 7.17
CA ILE A 245 9.09 -2.20 5.74
C ILE A 245 10.11 -3.04 4.97
N SER A 246 9.81 -3.16 3.68
CA SER A 246 10.72 -3.65 2.65
C SER A 246 10.87 -2.54 1.60
N GLY A 247 9.93 -2.44 0.65
CA GLY A 247 9.86 -1.35 -0.32
C GLY A 247 8.98 -0.16 0.11
N GLY A 248 8.68 0.01 1.40
CA GLY A 248 8.03 1.21 1.96
C GLY A 248 6.63 1.63 1.47
N MET A 249 5.97 0.88 0.57
CA MET A 249 4.65 1.24 0.02
C MET A 249 3.55 1.41 1.09
N GLY A 250 3.53 0.55 2.11
CA GLY A 250 2.55 0.59 3.19
C GLY A 250 2.49 1.95 3.89
N PRO A 251 3.60 2.40 4.54
CA PRO A 251 3.59 3.67 5.24
C PRO A 251 3.44 4.88 4.31
N LEU A 252 3.85 4.80 3.04
CA LEU A 252 3.58 5.88 2.07
C LEU A 252 2.08 6.11 1.87
N GLY A 253 1.30 5.03 1.74
CA GLY A 253 -0.15 5.13 1.66
C GLY A 253 -0.78 5.62 2.96
N VAL A 254 -0.36 5.09 4.10
CA VAL A 254 -0.86 5.53 5.41
C VAL A 254 -0.57 7.02 5.65
N TYR A 255 0.63 7.49 5.29
CA TYR A 255 0.99 8.90 5.35
C TYR A 255 0.08 9.76 4.48
N LYS A 256 -0.15 9.35 3.23
CA LYS A 256 -1.11 10.03 2.34
C LYS A 256 -2.50 10.08 2.96
N GLY A 257 -2.96 9.01 3.59
CA GLY A 257 -4.26 8.97 4.27
C GLY A 257 -4.38 10.01 5.37
N PHE A 258 -3.39 10.10 6.27
CA PHE A 258 -3.39 11.14 7.31
C PHE A 258 -3.26 12.56 6.76
N ARG A 259 -2.46 12.76 5.71
CA ARG A 259 -2.37 14.05 5.01
C ARG A 259 -3.73 14.48 4.46
N GLU A 260 -4.40 13.60 3.72
CA GLU A 260 -5.72 13.89 3.14
C GLU A 260 -6.79 14.11 4.23
N MET A 261 -6.78 13.32 5.31
CA MET A 261 -7.67 13.57 6.44
C MET A 261 -7.44 14.94 7.06
N LYS A 262 -6.19 15.40 7.14
CA LYS A 262 -5.87 16.75 7.62
C LYS A 262 -6.39 17.81 6.66
N ASP A 263 -6.19 17.64 5.36
CA ASP A 263 -6.68 18.55 4.32
C ASP A 263 -8.22 18.63 4.30
N MET A 264 -8.90 17.53 4.63
CA MET A 264 -10.36 17.44 4.80
C MET A 264 -10.87 17.94 6.17
N GLY A 265 -9.97 18.30 7.10
CA GLY A 265 -10.32 18.73 8.45
C GLY A 265 -10.84 17.61 9.37
N TRP A 266 -10.60 16.34 9.04
CA TRP A 266 -11.02 15.20 9.85
C TRP A 266 -10.08 14.89 11.01
N VAL A 267 -8.83 15.33 10.91
CA VAL A 267 -7.82 15.19 11.95
C VAL A 267 -6.99 16.47 12.06
N ASN A 268 -6.40 16.70 13.24
CA ASN A 268 -5.61 17.92 13.51
C ASN A 268 -4.13 17.82 13.08
N ARG A 269 -3.58 16.61 13.02
CA ARG A 269 -2.15 16.37 12.75
C ARG A 269 -1.93 15.10 11.93
N ILE A 270 -0.71 14.95 11.44
CA ILE A 270 -0.20 13.71 10.85
C ILE A 270 0.64 13.04 11.96
N PRO A 271 0.51 11.72 12.22
CA PRO A 271 1.29 11.05 13.24
C PRO A 271 2.77 11.03 12.87
N ALA A 272 3.65 10.87 13.86
CA ALA A 272 5.04 10.51 13.59
C ALA A 272 5.09 9.08 13.02
N PHE A 273 6.01 8.81 12.11
CA PHE A 273 6.16 7.49 11.49
C PHE A 273 7.46 6.83 11.94
N ALA A 274 7.40 5.54 12.22
CA ALA A 274 8.55 4.70 12.52
C ALA A 274 8.59 3.49 11.56
N PRO A 275 9.09 3.68 10.33
CA PRO A 275 9.40 2.57 9.45
C PRO A 275 10.59 1.77 10.01
N ILE A 276 10.42 0.48 10.28
CA ILE A 276 11.48 -0.38 10.82
C ILE A 276 11.93 -1.42 9.79
N GLN A 277 13.23 -1.71 9.76
CA GLN A 277 13.82 -2.77 8.92
C GLN A 277 14.51 -3.81 9.78
N ALA A 278 14.60 -5.04 9.27
CA ALA A 278 15.40 -6.08 9.92
C ALA A 278 16.88 -5.76 9.73
N GLU A 279 17.67 -5.90 10.80
CA GLU A 279 19.10 -5.58 10.83
C GLU A 279 19.88 -6.20 9.66
N GLY A 280 19.61 -7.47 9.34
CA GLY A 280 20.27 -8.17 8.22
C GLY A 280 19.83 -7.77 6.81
N CYS A 281 18.91 -6.81 6.67
CA CYS A 281 18.43 -6.27 5.39
C CYS A 281 17.82 -4.87 5.59
N ALA A 282 18.67 -3.88 5.92
CA ALA A 282 18.25 -2.53 6.28
C ALA A 282 18.77 -1.41 5.34
N PRO A 283 18.66 -1.54 4.00
CA PRO A 283 19.25 -0.60 3.04
C PRO A 283 18.80 0.86 3.25
N MET A 284 17.55 1.08 3.67
CA MET A 284 17.02 2.44 3.88
C MET A 284 17.53 3.02 5.20
N VAL A 285 17.61 2.23 6.27
CA VAL A 285 18.17 2.66 7.56
C VAL A 285 19.65 3.00 7.40
N ASP A 286 20.43 2.13 6.76
CA ASP A 286 21.86 2.33 6.58
C ASP A 286 22.16 3.56 5.74
N SER A 287 21.40 3.76 4.67
CA SER A 287 21.55 4.92 3.79
C SER A 287 21.10 6.22 4.47
N TRP A 288 20.04 6.17 5.29
CA TRP A 288 19.61 7.31 6.09
C TRP A 288 20.67 7.74 7.11
N LYS A 289 21.29 6.77 7.83
CA LYS A 289 22.39 7.04 8.77
C LYS A 289 23.61 7.67 8.08
N LYS A 290 23.86 7.32 6.81
CA LYS A 290 24.90 7.92 5.96
C LYS A 290 24.50 9.29 5.38
N GLY A 291 23.28 9.77 5.60
CA GLY A 291 22.77 11.02 5.02
C GLY A 291 22.51 10.95 3.51
N LEU A 292 22.34 9.75 2.94
CA LEU A 292 22.09 9.56 1.52
C LEU A 292 20.60 9.74 1.18
N GLU A 293 20.31 10.46 0.09
CA GLU A 293 18.94 10.61 -0.41
C GLU A 293 18.40 9.34 -1.08
N LYS A 294 19.30 8.47 -1.56
CA LYS A 294 18.98 7.22 -2.25
C LYS A 294 19.53 6.06 -1.46
N ALA A 295 18.71 5.04 -1.30
CA ALA A 295 19.13 3.83 -0.61
C ALA A 295 20.09 3.01 -1.47
N GLU A 296 21.23 2.64 -0.89
CA GLU A 296 22.17 1.69 -1.47
C GLU A 296 21.64 0.26 -1.31
N PRO A 297 21.58 -0.56 -2.37
CA PRO A 297 21.09 -1.91 -2.25
C PRO A 297 21.97 -2.82 -1.39
N VAL A 298 21.34 -3.66 -0.56
CA VAL A 298 22.02 -4.76 0.14
C VAL A 298 22.02 -5.99 -0.77
N THR A 299 23.18 -6.38 -1.30
CA THR A 299 23.29 -7.46 -2.29
C THR A 299 23.15 -8.86 -1.73
N SER A 300 23.32 -9.05 -0.41
CA SER A 300 23.25 -10.36 0.24
C SER A 300 22.60 -10.26 1.63
N PRO A 301 21.27 -10.11 1.70
CA PRO A 301 20.55 -9.98 2.97
C PRO A 301 20.63 -11.28 3.78
N LYS A 302 20.86 -11.16 5.10
CA LYS A 302 20.92 -12.29 6.04
C LYS A 302 19.96 -12.06 7.20
N THR A 303 18.72 -12.50 7.06
CA THR A 303 17.72 -12.33 8.12
C THR A 303 16.80 -13.54 8.22
N ARG A 304 16.27 -13.77 9.43
CA ARG A 304 15.24 -14.79 9.69
C ARG A 304 13.86 -14.38 9.17
N ILE A 305 13.68 -13.11 8.78
CA ILE A 305 12.41 -12.60 8.25
C ILE A 305 12.45 -12.62 6.71
N GLU A 306 11.83 -13.64 6.10
CA GLU A 306 11.87 -13.84 4.65
C GLU A 306 11.18 -12.72 3.86
N THR A 307 9.99 -12.29 4.30
CA THR A 307 9.12 -11.38 3.53
C THR A 307 9.66 -9.95 3.35
N PRO A 308 10.34 -9.31 4.33
CA PRO A 308 10.90 -7.97 4.16
C PRO A 308 12.29 -7.91 3.51
N SER A 309 12.90 -9.04 3.14
CA SER A 309 14.29 -9.13 2.63
C SER A 309 14.49 -8.67 1.18
N ARG A 310 14.06 -7.46 0.82
CA ARG A 310 14.46 -6.84 -0.46
C ARG A 310 15.66 -5.94 -0.25
N GLY A 311 16.79 -6.39 -0.79
CA GLY A 311 18.03 -5.63 -0.81
C GLY A 311 17.94 -4.30 -1.54
N ASP A 312 17.18 -4.24 -2.64
CA ASP A 312 16.88 -2.99 -3.36
C ASP A 312 15.45 -2.50 -3.02
N PRO A 313 15.30 -1.38 -2.29
CA PRO A 313 14.00 -0.79 -1.98
C PRO A 313 13.35 -0.06 -3.16
N GLY A 314 14.04 0.06 -4.30
CA GLY A 314 13.61 0.81 -5.48
C GLY A 314 14.13 2.25 -5.47
N SER A 315 14.73 2.64 -6.59
CA SER A 315 15.62 3.81 -6.79
C SER A 315 15.09 5.22 -6.44
N ARG A 316 13.85 5.38 -5.97
CA ARG A 316 13.27 6.68 -5.55
C ARG A 316 12.23 6.60 -4.43
N LEU A 317 12.28 5.61 -3.53
CA LEU A 317 11.85 5.97 -2.17
C LEU A 317 12.88 6.98 -1.67
N ARG A 318 12.65 8.28 -1.98
CA ARG A 318 13.14 9.35 -1.14
C ARG A 318 12.66 8.93 0.23
N ILE A 319 13.58 8.50 1.08
CA ILE A 319 13.32 8.33 2.51
C ILE A 319 12.63 9.62 2.86
N PRO A 320 11.30 9.65 3.09
CA PRO A 320 10.66 10.94 3.15
C PRO A 320 11.31 11.59 4.36
N ALA A 321 12.02 12.71 4.14
CA ALA A 321 12.52 13.52 5.25
C ALA A 321 11.36 13.90 6.18
N CYS A 322 10.12 13.78 5.69
CA CYS A 322 8.86 13.92 6.40
C CYS A 322 8.43 12.71 7.27
N VAL A 323 8.92 11.49 7.01
CA VAL A 323 8.54 10.26 7.72
C VAL A 323 9.51 9.94 8.87
N CYS A 324 10.79 10.32 8.76
CA CYS A 324 11.71 10.28 9.89
C CYS A 324 11.85 11.70 10.48
N GLN A 325 10.85 12.15 11.25
CA GLN A 325 11.05 13.34 12.07
C GLN A 325 12.19 13.06 13.05
N ARG A 326 13.17 13.99 13.11
CA ARG A 326 14.29 14.01 14.05
C ARG A 326 13.75 13.96 15.49
N HIS A 327 13.58 12.77 16.03
CA HIS A 327 13.69 12.55 17.46
C HIS A 327 14.93 11.69 17.65
N GLU A 328 15.90 12.24 18.35
CA GLU A 328 17.14 11.59 18.76
C GLU A 328 16.77 10.32 19.53
N TRP A 329 16.86 9.18 18.87
CA TRP A 329 16.85 7.88 19.53
C TRP A 329 18.25 7.31 19.43
N SER A 330 18.99 7.44 20.51
CA SER A 330 20.09 6.54 20.86
C SER A 330 19.47 5.15 21.03
N ILE A 331 19.90 4.19 20.21
CA ILE A 331 19.64 2.76 20.45
C ILE A 331 20.49 2.34 21.65
#